data_AF-A0A662D7F5-F1
#
_entry.id   AF-A0A662D7F5-F1
#
_cell.length_a   1.000
_cell.length_b   1.000
_cell.length_c   1.000
_cell.angle_alpha   90.00
_cell.angle_beta   90.00
_cell.angle_gamma   90.00
#
_symmetry.space_group_name_H-M   'P 1'
#
loop_
_entity.id
_entity.type
_entity.pdbx_description
1 polymer ?
#
loop_
_entity_poly.entity_id
_entity_poly.type
_entity_poly.pdbx_seq_one_letter_code
_entity_poly.pdbx_strand_id
1 'polypeptide(L)'
;MESKKIGDVSSSLYTKVGEISREKIKKELTKLSESKVKDEFELSSIARRISEYVKIIESMPGIREDKIIEIKEKLASGEYKSKQILEETAKKIVDDIL
;
A
#
# COMPACT_ATOMS: atom_id res chain seq x y z
N MET A 1 -67.94 -55.45 11.65
CA MET A 1 -67.39 -54.19 11.10
C MET A 1 -66.34 -53.72 12.08
N GLU A 2 -65.06 -53.91 11.77
CA GLU A 2 -63.96 -53.47 12.63
C GLU A 2 -63.15 -52.39 11.91
N SER A 3 -63.10 -51.23 12.53
CA SER A 3 -62.46 -50.00 12.06
C SER A 3 -60.94 -50.11 12.08
N LYS A 4 -60.30 -49.90 10.92
CA LYS A 4 -58.84 -49.80 10.79
C LYS A 4 -58.34 -48.55 11.52
N LYS A 5 -57.43 -48.74 12.49
CA LYS A 5 -56.76 -47.66 13.21
C LYS A 5 -55.85 -46.88 12.27
N ILE A 6 -56.02 -45.57 12.28
CA ILE A 6 -55.13 -44.59 11.66
C ILE A 6 -53.84 -44.59 12.48
N GLY A 7 -52.76 -45.12 11.91
CA GLY A 7 -51.46 -45.15 12.58
C GLY A 7 -50.42 -45.59 11.58
N ASP A 8 -49.70 -44.60 11.04
CA ASP A 8 -48.27 -44.64 10.69
C ASP A 8 -48.00 -43.69 9.51
N VAL A 9 -48.16 -42.39 9.76
CA VAL A 9 -47.47 -41.38 8.98
C VAL A 9 -46.02 -41.39 9.46
N SER A 10 -45.15 -42.00 8.66
CA SER A 10 -43.70 -42.04 8.87
C SER A 10 -43.17 -40.63 9.16
N SER A 11 -42.83 -40.36 10.41
CA SER A 11 -42.23 -39.12 10.89
C SER A 11 -40.72 -39.05 10.59
N SER A 12 -40.25 -39.65 9.47
CA SER A 12 -38.82 -39.77 9.17
C SER A 12 -38.18 -38.50 8.58
N LEU A 13 -38.79 -37.32 8.72
CA LEU A 13 -38.25 -36.07 8.19
C LEU A 13 -37.67 -35.13 9.25
N TYR A 14 -37.43 -35.61 10.47
CA TYR A 14 -36.62 -34.86 11.43
C TYR A 14 -35.13 -35.09 11.13
N THR A 15 -34.59 -34.32 10.20
CA THR A 15 -33.15 -34.10 10.08
C THR A 15 -32.63 -33.62 11.43
N LYS A 16 -31.80 -34.45 12.05
CA LYS A 16 -31.10 -34.20 13.31
C LYS A 16 -30.28 -32.92 13.18
N VAL A 17 -30.81 -31.81 13.69
CA VAL A 17 -30.06 -30.55 13.85
C VAL A 17 -28.95 -30.87 14.84
N GLY A 18 -27.72 -31.03 14.35
CA GLY A 18 -26.57 -31.29 15.19
C GLY A 18 -26.37 -30.11 16.13
N GLU A 19 -26.28 -30.38 17.43
CA GLU A 19 -25.98 -29.36 18.44
C GLU A 19 -24.65 -28.67 18.08
N ILE A 20 -24.72 -27.41 17.69
CA ILE A 20 -23.54 -26.58 17.50
C ILE A 20 -23.07 -26.19 18.90
N SER A 21 -22.13 -26.97 19.44
CA SER A 21 -21.58 -26.70 20.77
C SER A 21 -20.77 -25.40 20.76
N ARG A 22 -20.79 -24.67 21.89
CA ARG A 22 -20.01 -23.42 22.04
C ARG A 22 -18.51 -23.67 21.83
N GLU A 23 -17.99 -24.87 22.11
CA GLU A 23 -16.59 -25.19 21.86
C GLU A 23 -16.28 -25.28 20.36
N LYS A 24 -17.19 -25.82 19.53
CA LYS A 24 -17.03 -25.82 18.07
C LYS A 24 -17.00 -24.41 17.50
N ILE A 25 -17.90 -23.54 17.95
CA ILE A 25 -17.93 -22.13 17.53
C ILE A 25 -16.63 -21.43 17.93
N LYS A 26 -16.16 -21.64 19.17
CA LYS A 26 -14.89 -21.09 19.63
C LYS A 26 -13.71 -21.58 18.80
N LYS A 27 -13.67 -22.87 18.45
CA LYS A 27 -12.61 -23.47 17.65
C LYS A 27 -12.56 -22.92 16.22
N GLU A 28 -13.71 -22.72 15.59
CA GLU A 28 -13.79 -22.10 14.27
C GLU A 28 -13.45 -20.59 14.33
N LEU A 29 -13.89 -19.87 15.36
CA LEU A 29 -13.54 -18.46 15.57
C LEU A 29 -12.03 -18.28 15.81
N THR A 30 -11.38 -19.16 16.59
CA THR A 30 -9.93 -19.12 16.77
C THR A 30 -9.20 -19.40 15.45
N LYS A 31 -9.71 -20.34 14.64
CA LYS A 31 -9.14 -20.69 13.33
C LYS A 31 -9.27 -19.55 12.30
N LEU A 32 -10.38 -18.81 12.35
CA LEU A 32 -10.59 -17.57 11.58
C LEU A 32 -9.71 -16.40 12.07
N SER A 33 -9.42 -16.34 13.37
CA SER A 33 -8.53 -15.31 13.94
C SER A 33 -7.04 -15.57 13.68
N GLU A 34 -6.65 -16.83 13.45
CA GLU A 34 -5.30 -17.23 13.08
C GLU A 34 -4.97 -16.88 11.63
N SER A 35 -5.97 -16.83 10.74
CA SER A 35 -5.82 -16.23 9.41
C SER A 35 -5.84 -14.70 9.51
N LYS A 36 -4.77 -14.11 10.04
CA LYS A 36 -4.44 -12.70 9.80
C LYS A 36 -4.14 -12.53 8.31
N VAL A 37 -5.20 -12.39 7.50
CA VAL A 37 -5.07 -11.90 6.13
C VAL A 37 -4.45 -10.52 6.26
N LYS A 38 -3.18 -10.40 5.87
CA LYS A 38 -2.53 -9.11 5.77
C LYS A 38 -3.16 -8.43 4.57
N ASP A 39 -3.81 -7.30 4.79
CA ASP A 39 -4.31 -6.49 3.69
C ASP A 39 -3.10 -6.04 2.86
N GLU A 40 -3.01 -6.54 1.63
CA GLU A 40 -2.00 -6.12 0.66
C GLU A 40 -2.51 -4.84 -0.01
N PHE A 41 -1.83 -3.73 0.25
CA PHE A 41 -2.10 -2.47 -0.42
C PHE A 41 -1.16 -2.32 -1.61
N GLU A 42 -1.70 -2.46 -2.82
CA GLU A 42 -0.96 -2.10 -4.03
C GLU A 42 -1.00 -0.57 -4.21
N LEU A 43 0.16 0.07 -4.03
CA LEU A 43 0.31 1.47 -4.41
C LEU A 43 0.16 1.61 -5.93
N SER A 44 -0.52 2.66 -6.38
CA SER A 44 -0.46 3.03 -7.79
C SER A 44 0.99 3.22 -8.22
N SER A 45 1.28 2.96 -9.49
CA SER A 45 2.63 3.07 -10.05
C SER A 45 3.27 4.43 -9.78
N ILE A 46 2.45 5.49 -9.75
CA ILE A 46 2.86 6.86 -9.41
C ILE A 46 3.21 6.97 -7.91
N ALA A 47 2.35 6.48 -7.02
CA ALA A 47 2.58 6.53 -5.58
C ALA A 47 3.83 5.74 -5.17
N ARG A 48 4.10 4.61 -5.84
CA ARG A 48 5.33 3.84 -5.63
C ARG A 48 6.58 4.63 -5.99
N ARG A 49 6.59 5.30 -7.17
CA ARG A 49 7.70 6.16 -7.59
C ARG A 49 7.94 7.31 -6.62
N ILE A 50 6.87 7.94 -6.14
CA ILE A 50 6.98 9.02 -5.14
C ILE A 50 7.60 8.47 -3.84
N SER A 51 7.15 7.31 -3.36
CA SER A 51 7.72 6.67 -2.17
C SER A 51 9.21 6.34 -2.34
N GLU A 52 9.61 5.86 -3.52
CA GLU A 52 11.02 5.62 -3.84
C GLU A 52 11.85 6.91 -3.78
N TYR A 53 11.36 8.02 -4.35
CA TYR A 53 12.04 9.31 -4.28
C TYR A 53 12.14 9.86 -2.85
N VAL A 54 11.08 9.72 -2.06
CA VAL A 54 11.09 10.15 -0.65
C VAL A 54 12.16 9.38 0.14
N LYS A 55 12.24 8.05 -0.02
CA LYS A 55 13.27 7.24 0.64
C LYS A 55 14.69 7.66 0.25
N ILE A 56 14.90 7.99 -1.03
CA ILE A 56 16.19 8.49 -1.50
C ILE A 56 16.51 9.81 -0.79
N ILE A 57 15.57 10.76 -0.73
CA ILE A 57 15.76 12.05 -0.07
C ILE A 57 16.05 11.88 1.43
N GLU A 58 15.30 11.02 2.12
CA GLU A 58 15.50 10.72 3.55
C GLU A 58 16.86 10.10 3.83
N SER A 59 17.40 9.34 2.88
CA SER A 59 18.74 8.74 3.00
C SER A 59 19.89 9.70 2.63
N MET A 60 19.58 10.87 2.06
CA MET A 60 20.62 11.82 1.69
C MET A 60 21.20 12.49 2.93
N PRO A 61 22.52 12.76 2.95
CA PRO A 61 23.12 13.53 4.03
C PRO A 61 22.53 14.94 4.04
N GLY A 62 22.36 15.51 5.24
CA GLY A 62 21.84 16.87 5.40
C GLY A 62 22.71 17.94 4.72
N ILE A 63 23.99 17.63 4.49
CA ILE A 63 24.92 18.45 3.70
C ILE A 63 25.59 17.53 2.66
N ARG A 64 25.57 17.95 1.40
CA ARG A 64 26.28 17.29 0.30
C ARG A 64 27.58 18.02 0.01
N GLU A 65 28.60 17.74 0.82
CA GLU A 65 29.92 18.40 0.72
C GLU A 65 30.59 18.21 -0.64
N ASP A 66 30.42 17.03 -1.24
CA ASP A 66 30.83 16.73 -2.62
C ASP A 66 30.27 17.75 -3.60
N LYS A 67 28.97 18.06 -3.49
CA LYS A 67 28.31 19.02 -4.36
C LYS A 67 28.76 20.45 -4.10
N ILE A 68 29.03 20.80 -2.84
CA ILE A 68 29.53 22.13 -2.46
C ILE A 68 30.92 22.36 -3.08
N ILE A 69 31.80 21.37 -3.01
CA ILE A 69 33.14 21.44 -3.60
C ILE A 69 33.05 21.64 -5.12
N GLU A 70 32.25 20.81 -5.82
CA GLU A 70 32.04 20.95 -7.26
C GLU A 70 31.54 22.35 -7.64
N ILE A 71 30.58 22.89 -6.89
CA ILE A 71 30.05 24.24 -7.17
C ILE A 71 31.09 25.32 -6.93
N LYS A 72 31.91 25.20 -5.87
CA LYS A 72 33.01 26.14 -5.60
C LYS A 72 34.02 26.15 -6.76
N GLU A 73 34.35 24.99 -7.32
CA GLU A 73 35.24 24.88 -8.47
C GLU A 73 34.63 25.51 -9.73
N LYS A 74 33.34 25.27 -9.99
CA LYS A 74 32.61 25.89 -11.11
C LYS A 74 32.49 27.42 -10.98
N LEU A 75 32.34 27.92 -9.77
CA LEU A 75 32.36 29.35 -9.48
C LEU A 75 33.76 29.95 -9.74
N ALA A 76 34.81 29.29 -9.25
CA ALA A 76 36.18 29.75 -9.41
C ALA A 76 36.65 29.74 -10.88
N SER A 77 36.24 28.72 -11.65
CA SER A 77 36.50 28.63 -13.10
C SER A 77 35.69 29.62 -13.93
N GLY A 78 34.70 30.29 -13.33
CA GLY A 78 33.86 31.25 -14.03
C GLY A 78 32.85 30.60 -14.96
N GLU A 79 32.55 29.31 -14.81
CA GLU A 79 31.64 28.57 -15.69
C GLU A 79 30.25 29.22 -15.74
N TYR A 80 29.75 29.68 -14.59
CA TYR A 80 28.48 30.41 -14.48
C TYR A 80 28.49 31.80 -15.11
N LYS A 81 29.64 32.31 -15.56
CA LYS A 81 29.75 33.57 -16.32
C LYS A 81 29.71 33.33 -17.83
N SER A 82 29.66 32.08 -18.27
CA SER A 82 29.55 31.77 -19.69
C SER A 82 28.23 32.33 -20.25
N LYS A 83 28.31 32.91 -21.45
CA LYS A 83 27.16 33.52 -22.11
C LYS A 83 25.99 32.54 -22.24
N GLN A 84 26.29 31.29 -22.55
CA GLN A 84 25.30 30.21 -22.67
C GLN A 84 24.52 29.99 -21.37
N ILE A 85 25.21 29.86 -20.22
CA ILE A 85 24.54 29.65 -18.93
C ILE A 85 23.69 30.86 -18.54
N LEU A 86 24.17 32.08 -18.82
CA LEU A 86 23.40 33.29 -18.54
C LEU A 86 22.14 33.38 -19.40
N GLU A 87 22.23 33.06 -20.68
CA GLU A 87 21.07 33.04 -21.60
C GLU A 87 20.06 31.96 -21.22
N GLU A 88 20.51 30.76 -20.87
CA GLU A 88 19.64 29.67 -20.41
C GLU A 88 18.94 30.03 -19.10
N THR A 89 19.67 30.64 -18.16
CA THR A 89 19.11 31.13 -16.90
C THR A 89 18.07 32.21 -17.14
N ALA A 90 18.38 33.20 -18.00
CA ALA A 90 17.44 34.27 -18.33
C ALA A 90 16.17 33.73 -18.98
N LYS A 91 16.30 32.79 -19.93
CA LYS A 91 15.16 32.13 -20.56
C LYS A 91 14.27 31.44 -19.53
N LYS A 92 14.87 30.66 -18.63
CA LYS A 92 14.12 29.93 -17.61
C LYS A 92 13.37 30.85 -16.65
N ILE A 93 13.97 31.98 -16.27
CA ILE A 93 13.31 33.01 -15.45
C ILE A 93 12.09 33.57 -16.18
N VAL A 94 12.20 33.84 -17.48
CA VAL A 94 11.06 34.33 -18.28
C VAL A 94 9.96 33.27 -18.38
N ASP A 95 10.33 32.02 -18.65
CA ASP A 95 9.40 30.89 -18.75
C ASP A 95 8.67 30.60 -17.42
N ASP A 96 9.29 30.85 -16.26
CA ASP A 96 8.67 30.63 -14.95
C ASP A 96 7.73 31.80 -14.53
N ILE A 97 7.88 32.99 -15.11
CA ILE A 97 7.12 34.19 -14.74
C ILE A 97 5.90 34.43 -15.65
N LEU A 98 5.99 34.06 -16.94
CA LEU A 98 4.94 34.30 -17.95
C LEU A 98 4.07 33.06 -18.17
#